data_AF-A7GTQ7-F1
#
_entry.id   AF-A7GTQ7-F1
#
_cell.length_a   1.000
_cell.length_b   1.000
_cell.length_c   1.000
_cell.angle_alpha   90.00
_cell.angle_beta   90.00
_cell.angle_gamma   90.00
#
_symmetry.space_group_name_H-M   'P 1'
#
loop_
_entity.id
_entity.type
_entity.pdbx_description
1 polymer ?
#
loop_
_entity_poly.entity_id
_entity_poly.type
_entity_poly.pdbx_seq_one_letter_code
_entity_poly.pdbx_strand_id
1 'polypeptide(L)'
;MRGKSSMVWVFVFLSIFLTVLTSCASTFPSKQIATVEGYVIVGNDNVYFITNKKFETKAEFQEYIEERLHEKFPTDTVLKFVDSSTYQQLKSGYKIKVWFSQILESYPAQMIVEKFEVVDKKVAFSLPFFISQTAILSGILLKFLFRLL
;
A
#
# COMPACT_ATOMS: atom_id res chain seq x y z
N MET A 1 -19.80 42.11 -50.99
CA MET A 1 -18.75 42.35 -49.97
C MET A 1 -19.26 41.93 -48.60
N ARG A 2 -19.16 40.65 -48.24
CA ARG A 2 -19.74 40.09 -47.00
C ARG A 2 -18.79 38.98 -46.54
N GLY A 3 -18.04 39.18 -45.46
CA GLY A 3 -17.13 38.15 -44.95
C GLY A 3 -15.89 38.60 -44.19
N LYS A 4 -15.56 39.91 -44.17
CA LYS A 4 -14.36 40.37 -43.45
C LYS A 4 -14.54 40.46 -41.92
N SER A 5 -15.75 40.76 -41.44
CA SER A 5 -16.01 40.93 -40.00
C SER A 5 -16.05 39.60 -39.22
N SER A 6 -16.66 38.56 -39.79
CA SER A 6 -16.79 37.27 -39.11
C SER A 6 -15.46 36.53 -38.93
N MET A 7 -14.49 36.76 -39.81
CA MET A 7 -13.16 36.15 -39.74
C MET A 7 -12.34 36.71 -38.57
N VAL A 8 -12.48 38.00 -38.26
CA VAL A 8 -11.76 38.65 -37.14
C VAL A 8 -12.21 38.08 -35.79
N TRP A 9 -13.51 37.85 -35.61
CA TRP A 9 -14.05 37.27 -34.38
C TRP A 9 -13.55 35.84 -34.14
N VAL A 10 -13.41 35.04 -35.21
CA VAL A 10 -12.84 33.68 -35.11
C VAL A 10 -11.39 33.74 -34.63
N PHE A 11 -10.58 34.69 -35.12
CA PHE A 11 -9.20 34.87 -34.65
C PHE A 11 -9.11 35.36 -33.20
N VAL A 12 -10.03 36.23 -32.77
CA VAL A 12 -10.10 36.68 -31.37
C VAL A 12 -10.46 35.52 -30.43
N PHE A 13 -11.47 34.71 -30.77
CA PHE A 13 -11.83 33.53 -29.99
C PHE A 13 -10.71 32.48 -29.97
N LEU A 14 -10.04 32.26 -31.10
CA LEU A 14 -8.92 31.31 -31.20
C LEU A 14 -7.72 31.78 -30.36
N SER A 15 -7.44 33.08 -30.33
CA SER A 15 -6.38 33.67 -29.50
C SER A 15 -6.65 33.50 -28.00
N ILE A 16 -7.89 33.76 -27.57
CA ILE A 16 -8.32 33.56 -26.17
C ILE A 16 -8.23 32.07 -25.78
N PHE A 17 -8.60 31.16 -26.69
CA PHE A 17 -8.48 29.73 -26.45
C PHE A 17 -7.00 29.28 -26.35
N LEU A 18 -6.12 29.83 -27.19
CA LEU A 18 -4.68 29.54 -27.15
C LEU A 18 -4.00 30.05 -25.86
N THR A 19 -4.43 31.19 -25.31
CA THR A 19 -3.89 31.70 -24.04
C THR A 19 -4.32 30.86 -22.84
N VAL A 20 -5.55 30.32 -22.86
CA VAL A 20 -6.04 29.38 -21.83
C VAL A 20 -5.32 28.02 -21.90
N LEU A 21 -4.96 27.54 -23.09
CA LEU A 21 -4.19 26.30 -23.23
C LEU A 21 -2.71 26.45 -22.80
N THR A 22 -2.12 27.64 -22.97
CA THR A 22 -0.70 27.89 -22.67
C THR A 22 -0.41 27.99 -21.16
N SER A 23 -1.40 28.31 -20.32
CA SER A 23 -1.21 28.41 -18.87
C SER A 23 -1.22 27.05 -18.14
N CYS A 24 -1.50 25.95 -18.83
CA CYS A 24 -1.34 24.61 -18.31
C CYS A 24 0.03 24.04 -18.69
N ALA A 25 1.10 24.78 -18.41
CA ALA A 25 2.43 24.20 -18.34
C ALA A 25 2.50 23.43 -17.01
N SER A 26 2.02 22.19 -17.02
CA SER A 26 2.13 21.27 -15.89
C SER A 26 3.60 21.16 -15.53
N THR A 27 3.97 21.72 -14.38
CA THR A 27 5.24 21.45 -13.73
C THR A 27 5.36 19.93 -13.62
N PHE A 28 6.32 19.34 -14.33
CA PHE A 28 6.70 17.95 -14.10
C PHE A 28 6.91 17.81 -12.59
N PRO A 29 6.26 16.86 -11.90
CA PRO A 29 6.53 16.66 -10.50
C PRO A 29 8.01 16.29 -10.41
N SER A 30 8.81 17.21 -9.86
CA SER A 30 10.13 16.85 -9.37
C SER A 30 9.91 15.64 -8.46
N LYS A 31 10.71 14.60 -8.62
CA LYS A 31 10.64 13.37 -7.82
C LYS A 31 10.92 13.74 -6.36
N GLN A 32 9.90 14.22 -5.65
CA GLN A 32 9.99 14.60 -4.26
C GLN A 32 9.96 13.31 -3.46
N ILE A 33 11.13 12.95 -2.94
CA ILE A 33 11.25 11.77 -2.09
C ILE A 33 10.66 12.14 -0.73
N ALA A 34 9.42 11.74 -0.51
CA ALA A 34 8.75 11.88 0.78
C ALA A 34 9.13 10.70 1.69
N THR A 35 9.04 10.91 3.00
CA THR A 35 9.42 9.91 3.99
C THR A 35 8.32 9.68 5.02
N VAL A 36 8.01 8.41 5.30
CA VAL A 36 6.99 8.04 6.30
C VAL A 36 7.42 6.80 7.08
N GLU A 37 7.02 6.72 8.35
CA GLU A 37 7.24 5.56 9.21
C GLU A 37 5.94 4.79 9.41
N GLY A 38 6.05 3.46 9.52
CA GLY A 38 4.90 2.60 9.72
C GLY A 38 5.28 1.14 9.95
N TYR A 39 4.28 0.32 10.24
CA TYR A 39 4.45 -1.11 10.46
C TYR A 39 4.16 -1.91 9.19
N VAL A 40 4.83 -3.03 9.05
CA VAL A 40 4.73 -3.91 7.87
C VAL A 40 3.95 -5.17 8.20
N ILE A 41 3.06 -5.57 7.30
CA ILE A 41 2.52 -6.95 7.24
C ILE A 41 2.96 -7.56 5.92
N VAL A 42 3.66 -8.69 5.96
CA VAL A 42 4.06 -9.45 4.78
C VAL A 42 3.05 -10.58 4.58
N GLY A 43 2.43 -10.66 3.40
CA GLY A 43 1.48 -11.72 3.07
C GLY A 43 1.20 -11.83 1.57
N ASN A 44 1.06 -13.06 1.06
CA ASN A 44 0.74 -13.37 -0.35
C ASN A 44 1.55 -12.52 -1.34
N ASP A 45 2.88 -12.52 -1.18
CA ASP A 45 3.85 -11.77 -1.99
C ASP A 45 3.70 -10.24 -1.99
N ASN A 46 2.82 -9.70 -1.15
CA ASN A 46 2.59 -8.28 -0.98
C ASN A 46 3.10 -7.81 0.39
N VAL A 47 3.43 -6.53 0.44
CA VAL A 47 3.90 -5.86 1.65
C VAL A 47 2.91 -4.75 1.98
N TYR A 48 2.07 -5.00 2.96
CA TYR A 48 1.05 -4.08 3.45
C TYR A 48 1.66 -3.13 4.49
N PHE A 49 1.20 -1.87 4.50
CA PHE A 49 1.81 -0.81 5.29
C PHE A 49 0.79 -0.05 6.15
N ILE A 50 1.13 0.08 7.43
CA ILE A 50 0.28 0.71 8.44
C ILE A 50 0.96 1.98 8.94
N THR A 51 0.44 3.14 8.53
CA THR A 51 0.93 4.46 8.97
C THR A 51 0.16 5.03 10.16
N ASN A 52 -1.11 4.65 10.30
CA ASN A 52 -2.06 5.37 11.17
C ASN A 52 -2.12 4.82 12.60
N LYS A 53 -1.39 3.74 12.90
CA LYS A 53 -1.41 3.08 14.21
C LYS A 53 0.00 2.84 14.74
N LYS A 54 0.16 3.01 16.05
CA LYS A 54 1.36 2.61 16.80
C LYS A 54 1.02 1.39 17.62
N PHE A 55 1.92 0.41 17.66
CA PHE A 55 1.79 -0.79 18.46
C PHE A 55 2.88 -0.79 19.52
N GLU A 56 2.49 -0.88 20.79
CA GLU A 56 3.44 -0.94 21.90
C GLU A 56 3.85 -2.39 22.20
N THR A 57 2.97 -3.35 21.89
CA THR A 57 3.17 -4.77 22.20
C THR A 57 2.96 -5.67 20.98
N LYS A 58 3.57 -6.86 21.03
CA LYS A 58 3.35 -7.92 20.02
C LYS A 58 1.91 -8.40 19.97
N ALA A 59 1.26 -8.52 21.14
CA ALA A 59 -0.11 -9.01 21.24
C ALA A 59 -1.10 -8.06 20.53
N GLU A 60 -0.95 -6.76 20.73
CA GLU A 60 -1.80 -5.74 20.09
C GLU A 60 -1.67 -5.78 18.55
N PHE A 61 -0.46 -6.00 18.04
CA PHE A 61 -0.22 -6.14 16.61
C PHE A 61 -0.80 -7.43 16.05
N GLN A 62 -0.73 -8.53 16.82
CA GLN A 62 -1.34 -9.80 16.43
C GLN A 62 -2.86 -9.71 16.37
N GLU A 63 -3.49 -9.15 17.40
CA GLU A 63 -4.94 -8.92 17.43
C GLU A 63 -5.39 -8.08 16.23
N TYR A 64 -4.67 -7.01 15.92
CA TYR A 64 -4.95 -6.18 14.75
C TYR A 64 -4.85 -6.96 13.42
N ILE A 65 -3.85 -7.82 13.27
CA ILE A 65 -3.75 -8.68 12.08
C ILE A 65 -4.91 -9.66 12.04
N GLU A 66 -5.20 -10.34 13.15
CA GLU A 66 -6.26 -11.35 13.24
C GLU A 66 -7.64 -10.79 12.89
N GLU A 67 -7.95 -9.60 13.39
CA GLU A 67 -9.15 -8.86 13.02
C GLU A 67 -9.20 -8.51 11.53
N ARG A 68 -8.06 -8.39 10.84
CA ARG A 68 -8.00 -7.93 9.44
C ARG A 68 -7.64 -9.04 8.45
N LEU A 69 -7.32 -10.24 8.92
CA LEU A 69 -6.94 -11.39 8.08
C LEU A 69 -8.06 -11.89 7.17
N HIS A 70 -9.32 -11.65 7.56
CA HIS A 70 -10.48 -12.03 6.76
C HIS A 70 -10.83 -10.99 5.69
N GLU A 71 -10.25 -9.79 5.75
CA GLU A 71 -10.41 -8.77 4.74
C GLU A 71 -9.58 -9.10 3.50
N LYS A 72 -10.07 -8.70 2.32
CA LYS A 72 -9.33 -8.88 1.07
C LYS A 72 -7.98 -8.15 1.10
N PHE A 73 -7.93 -7.00 1.78
CA PHE A 73 -6.73 -6.21 1.99
C PHE A 73 -6.67 -5.80 3.46
N PRO A 74 -5.65 -6.23 4.23
CA PRO A 74 -5.56 -5.93 5.66
C PRO A 74 -5.25 -4.45 5.95
N THR A 75 -4.85 -3.68 4.92
CA THR A 75 -4.51 -2.26 5.03
C THR A 75 -4.87 -1.52 3.75
N ASP A 76 -5.07 -0.21 3.85
CA ASP A 76 -5.37 0.66 2.71
C ASP A 76 -4.13 1.01 1.85
N THR A 77 -2.93 0.53 2.19
CA THR A 77 -1.69 0.83 1.46
C THR A 77 -0.79 -0.39 1.27
N VAL A 78 -0.29 -0.58 0.05
CA VAL A 78 0.68 -1.62 -0.31
C VAL A 78 1.97 -0.97 -0.79
N LEU A 79 3.11 -1.45 -0.29
CA LEU A 79 4.42 -1.04 -0.74
C LEU A 79 4.80 -1.81 -2.00
N LYS A 80 5.18 -1.07 -3.03
CA LYS A 80 5.70 -1.60 -4.29
C LYS A 80 7.18 -1.24 -4.40
N PHE A 81 8.02 -2.25 -4.28
CA PHE A 81 9.47 -2.10 -4.41
C PHE A 81 9.87 -2.23 -5.88
N VAL A 82 10.83 -1.42 -6.30
CA VAL A 82 11.40 -1.51 -7.66
C VAL A 82 12.16 -2.83 -7.83
N ASP A 83 12.86 -3.27 -6.79
CA ASP A 83 13.53 -4.57 -6.73
C ASP A 83 12.79 -5.51 -5.76
N SER A 84 12.38 -6.69 -6.25
CA SER A 84 11.69 -7.70 -5.45
C SER A 84 12.59 -8.35 -4.40
N SER A 85 13.92 -8.38 -4.60
CA SER A 85 14.83 -8.99 -3.61
C SER A 85 14.90 -8.16 -2.31
N THR A 86 14.69 -6.85 -2.43
CA THR A 86 14.76 -5.87 -1.35
C THR A 86 13.69 -6.11 -0.27
N TYR A 87 12.48 -6.56 -0.62
CA TYR A 87 11.42 -6.81 0.38
C TYR A 87 11.51 -8.18 1.05
N GLN A 88 12.27 -9.14 0.52
CA GLN A 88 12.42 -10.47 1.13
C GLN A 88 13.06 -10.42 2.53
N GLN A 89 13.72 -9.31 2.85
CA GLN A 89 14.31 -9.07 4.17
C GLN A 89 13.29 -8.58 5.21
N LEU A 90 12.10 -8.13 4.78
CA LEU A 90 11.04 -7.66 5.67
C LEU A 90 10.29 -8.82 6.32
N LYS A 91 9.88 -8.61 7.56
CA LYS A 91 8.99 -9.53 8.29
C LYS A 91 7.83 -8.74 8.86
N SER A 92 6.69 -9.41 9.01
CA SER A 92 5.53 -8.83 9.67
C SER A 92 5.89 -8.33 11.07
N GLY A 93 5.42 -7.13 11.41
CA GLY A 93 5.70 -6.46 12.69
C GLY A 93 7.00 -5.65 12.72
N TYR A 94 7.75 -5.56 11.62
CA TYR A 94 8.82 -4.57 11.49
C TYR A 94 8.22 -3.18 11.40
N LYS A 95 8.75 -2.24 12.18
CA LYS A 95 8.55 -0.82 11.98
C LYS A 95 9.63 -0.32 11.03
N ILE A 96 9.24 0.25 9.91
CA ILE A 96 10.16 0.74 8.89
C ILE A 96 9.92 2.21 8.59
N LYS A 97 10.96 2.87 8.11
CA LYS A 97 10.92 4.19 7.49
C LYS A 97 11.10 3.99 5.98
N VAL A 98 10.15 4.49 5.19
CA VAL A 98 10.16 4.36 3.72
C VAL A 98 10.35 5.71 3.08
N TRP A 99 11.23 5.74 2.08
CA TRP A 99 11.38 6.83 1.13
C TRP A 99 10.65 6.44 -0.14
N PHE A 100 9.63 7.22 -0.51
CA PHE A 100 8.78 6.93 -1.66
C PHE A 100 8.76 8.10 -2.65
N SER A 101 8.63 7.77 -3.93
CA SER A 101 8.60 8.76 -5.00
C SER A 101 7.19 9.16 -5.42
N GLN A 102 6.24 8.23 -5.32
CA GLN A 102 4.85 8.46 -5.69
C GLN A 102 3.90 7.48 -4.97
N ILE A 103 2.65 7.91 -4.82
CA ILE A 103 1.54 7.06 -4.40
C ILE A 103 0.58 7.00 -5.59
N LEU A 104 0.26 5.79 -6.03
CA LEU A 104 -0.74 5.55 -7.07
C LEU A 104 -2.13 5.53 -6.44
N GLU A 105 -3.03 6.33 -7.00
CA GLU A 105 -4.42 6.42 -6.57
C GLU A 105 -5.22 5.17 -6.98
N SER A 106 -5.14 4.13 -6.14
CA SER A 106 -5.90 2.88 -6.24
C SER A 106 -6.37 2.43 -4.86
N TYR A 107 -7.22 1.39 -4.80
CA TYR A 107 -7.56 0.73 -3.53
C TYR A 107 -7.14 -0.76 -3.54
N PRO A 108 -6.20 -1.18 -2.67
CA PRO A 108 -5.39 -0.34 -1.78
C PRO A 108 -4.45 0.59 -2.56
N ALA A 109 -4.03 1.69 -1.94
CA ALA A 109 -3.09 2.64 -2.53
C ALA A 109 -1.73 1.97 -2.72
N GLN A 110 -1.05 2.22 -3.85
CA GLN A 110 0.28 1.63 -4.08
C GLN A 110 1.35 2.68 -3.90
N MET A 111 2.23 2.48 -2.94
CA MET A 111 3.35 3.38 -2.64
C MET A 111 4.63 2.85 -3.29
N ILE A 112 5.21 3.61 -4.22
CA ILE A 112 6.46 3.21 -4.89
C ILE A 112 7.65 3.54 -3.99
N VAL A 113 8.27 2.50 -3.45
CA VAL A 113 9.37 2.61 -2.50
C VAL A 113 10.70 2.63 -3.23
N GLU A 114 11.49 3.67 -2.97
CA GLU A 114 12.86 3.85 -3.48
C GLU A 114 13.89 3.25 -2.51
N LYS A 115 13.65 3.42 -1.21
CA LYS A 115 14.52 2.95 -0.14
C LYS A 115 13.70 2.73 1.12
N PHE A 116 14.12 1.79 1.97
CA PHE A 116 13.59 1.67 3.32
C PHE A 116 14.71 1.46 4.35
N GLU A 117 14.38 1.68 5.60
CA GLU A 117 15.20 1.38 6.76
C GLU A 117 14.35 0.74 7.85
N VAL A 118 14.88 -0.27 8.55
CA VAL A 118 14.18 -0.89 9.68
C VAL A 118 14.49 -0.07 10.94
N VAL A 119 13.46 0.57 11.48
CA VAL A 119 13.53 1.42 12.67
C VAL A 119 13.38 0.60 13.94
N ASP A 120 12.47 -0.39 13.94
CA ASP A 120 12.24 -1.25 15.09
C ASP A 120 11.81 -2.67 14.68
N LYS A 121 12.19 -3.66 15.49
CA LYS A 121 11.87 -5.09 15.36
C LYS A 121 11.16 -5.65 16.59
N LYS A 122 10.84 -4.83 17.61
CA LYS A 122 10.21 -5.28 18.87
C LYS A 122 8.90 -6.03 18.65
N VAL A 123 8.14 -5.66 17.63
CA VAL A 123 6.81 -6.22 17.32
C VAL A 123 6.89 -7.35 16.28
N ALA A 124 8.10 -7.67 15.81
CA ALA A 124 8.31 -8.63 14.74
C ALA A 124 7.83 -10.05 15.08
N PHE A 125 7.20 -10.69 14.10
CA PHE A 125 6.82 -12.10 14.15
C PHE A 125 7.04 -12.76 12.79
N SER A 126 7.58 -13.98 12.80
CA SER A 126 7.52 -14.87 11.65
C SER A 126 6.21 -15.64 11.74
N LEU A 127 5.31 -15.51 10.76
CA LEU A 127 4.14 -16.38 10.67
C LEU A 127 4.58 -17.79 10.24
N PRO A 128 4.51 -18.78 11.15
CA PRO A 128 3.94 -20.07 10.74
C PRO A 128 2.92 -20.58 11.77
N PHE A 129 2.19 -19.70 12.47
CA PHE A 129 1.39 -20.14 13.63
C PHE A 129 -0.07 -20.51 13.33
N PHE A 130 -0.63 -20.15 12.17
CA PHE A 130 -2.07 -20.26 11.94
C PHE A 130 -2.58 -21.42 11.08
N ILE A 131 -1.72 -22.30 10.57
CA ILE A 131 -2.20 -23.56 9.99
C ILE A 131 -2.55 -24.59 11.10
N SER A 132 -2.14 -24.35 12.36
CA SER A 132 -2.26 -25.36 13.40
C SER A 132 -3.65 -25.43 14.06
N GLN A 133 -4.39 -24.32 14.21
CA GLN A 133 -5.64 -24.38 14.98
C GLN A 133 -6.79 -25.10 14.25
N THR A 134 -6.85 -25.02 12.92
CA THR A 134 -7.86 -25.78 12.13
C THR A 134 -7.48 -27.25 11.98
N ALA A 135 -6.19 -27.59 11.96
CA ALA A 135 -5.71 -28.97 11.89
C ALA A 135 -5.83 -29.71 13.24
N ILE A 136 -5.64 -29.02 14.37
CA ILE A 136 -5.77 -29.61 15.70
C ILE A 136 -7.24 -29.92 16.03
N LEU A 137 -8.19 -29.04 15.67
CA LEU A 137 -9.62 -29.33 15.87
C LEU A 137 -10.11 -30.50 15.01
N SER A 138 -9.64 -30.58 13.75
CA SER A 138 -9.94 -31.70 12.83
C SER A 138 -9.40 -33.04 13.34
N GLY A 139 -8.13 -33.07 13.79
CA GLY A 139 -7.49 -34.30 14.26
C GLY A 139 -8.07 -34.85 15.59
N ILE A 140 -8.50 -33.97 16.50
CA ILE A 140 -9.12 -34.36 17.77
C ILE A 140 -10.55 -34.88 17.54
N LEU A 141 -11.32 -34.23 16.66
CA LEU A 141 -12.69 -34.64 16.33
C LEU A 141 -12.71 -36.01 15.62
N LEU A 142 -11.77 -36.26 14.71
CA LEU A 142 -11.66 -37.54 13.99
C LEU A 142 -11.22 -38.69 14.92
N LYS A 143 -10.35 -38.43 15.90
CA LYS A 143 -9.97 -39.41 16.94
C LYS A 143 -11.13 -39.75 17.88
N PHE A 144 -12.03 -38.80 18.14
CA PHE A 144 -13.23 -39.03 18.93
C PHE A 144 -14.27 -39.85 18.15
N LEU A 145 -14.45 -39.58 16.86
CA LEU A 145 -15.34 -40.34 15.98
C LEU A 145 -14.91 -41.81 15.81
N PHE A 146 -13.61 -42.09 15.69
CA PHE A 146 -13.09 -43.47 15.61
C PHE A 146 -13.13 -44.25 16.93
N ARG A 147 -13.34 -43.59 18.07
CA ARG A 147 -13.51 -44.26 19.38
C ARG A 147 -14.98 -44.59 19.71
N LEU A 148 -15.91 -44.08 18.92
CA LEU A 148 -17.36 -44.21 19.11
C LEU A 148 -18.02 -45.20 18.13
N LEU A 149 -17.22 -45.77 17.22
CA LEU A 149 -17.62 -46.76 16.20
C LEU A 149 -16.87 -48.06 16.45
#